data_AF-A0A0K0LDU1-F1
#
_entry.id   AF-A0A0K0LDU1-F1
#
_cell.length_a   1.000
_cell.length_b   1.000
_cell.length_c   1.000
_cell.angle_alpha   90.00
_cell.angle_beta   90.00
_cell.angle_gamma   90.00
#
_symmetry.space_group_name_H-M   'P 1'
#
loop_
_entity.id
_entity.type
_entity.pdbx_description
1 polymer ?
#
loop_
_entity_poly.entity_id
_entity_poly.type
_entity_poly.pdbx_seq_one_letter_code
_entity_poly.pdbx_strand_id
1 'polypeptide(L)'
;KDAGGALDVSASVIDTDGKVLYGSNGRAADSQKVQALVSGHEGILSTTDNKLYYGLSLRSEGEKTGYVLLSASEKSDGLKGELWGMLTASLCTAFIVIVYFYSSMTSRYKRSIESATNVATELSKGNYDARTYGGYIRRSDKLGHAMNSLAIDLMEMTRTQEMQRDRLLTVIENIGSGLIMIDGRGFINLVNRSYAKQFHINPNHMLRRLYHDAFEHEEVIQLVEDIFMTETKKCKLLRLPIKIERRYFEVDGVPIMGPDDEWKG
;
A
#
# COMPACT_ATOMS: atom_id res chain seq x y z
N LYS A 1 -68.12 -38.92 -11.60
CA LYS A 1 -67.63 -37.53 -11.69
C LYS A 1 -66.27 -37.49 -11.02
N ASP A 2 -65.26 -37.19 -11.81
CA ASP A 2 -63.87 -37.66 -11.69
C ASP A 2 -63.09 -37.07 -10.51
N ALA A 3 -62.77 -37.92 -9.53
CA ALA A 3 -61.75 -37.62 -8.53
C ALA A 3 -60.31 -37.78 -9.08
N GLY A 4 -60.13 -38.53 -10.16
CA GLY A 4 -58.80 -38.80 -10.75
C GLY A 4 -58.23 -37.65 -11.60
N GLY A 5 -59.09 -36.80 -12.20
CA GLY A 5 -58.65 -35.72 -13.08
C GLY A 5 -57.94 -34.56 -12.38
N ALA A 6 -58.20 -34.36 -11.08
CA ALA A 6 -57.59 -33.28 -10.29
C ALA A 6 -56.18 -33.63 -9.76
N LEU A 7 -55.85 -34.92 -9.66
CA LEU A 7 -54.59 -35.42 -9.09
C LEU A 7 -53.66 -36.06 -10.14
N ASP A 8 -54.03 -36.04 -11.43
CA ASP A 8 -53.35 -36.74 -12.53
C ASP A 8 -52.99 -38.19 -12.17
N VAL A 9 -53.94 -38.86 -11.49
CA VAL A 9 -53.87 -40.26 -11.09
C VAL A 9 -54.79 -41.06 -12.01
N SER A 10 -54.26 -42.12 -12.60
CA SER A 10 -55.06 -43.11 -13.33
C SER A 10 -55.03 -44.46 -12.64
N ALA A 11 -56.21 -45.05 -12.46
CA ALA A 11 -56.39 -46.41 -11.99
C ALA A 11 -56.77 -47.33 -13.15
N SER A 12 -56.15 -48.49 -13.24
CA SER A 12 -56.52 -49.56 -14.18
C SER A 12 -56.78 -50.85 -13.43
N VAL A 13 -57.90 -51.51 -13.71
CA VAL A 13 -58.26 -52.82 -13.17
C VAL A 13 -57.89 -53.88 -14.20
N ILE A 14 -57.20 -54.92 -13.76
CA ILE A 14 -56.58 -55.96 -14.59
C ILE A 14 -57.08 -57.31 -14.08
N ASP A 15 -57.42 -58.20 -15.01
CA ASP A 15 -57.83 -59.58 -14.73
C ASP A 15 -56.62 -60.48 -14.35
N THR A 16 -56.87 -61.67 -13.83
CA THR A 16 -55.82 -62.65 -13.45
C THR A 16 -54.97 -63.12 -14.64
N ASP A 17 -55.52 -63.03 -15.86
CA ASP A 17 -54.83 -63.31 -17.13
C ASP A 17 -54.04 -62.10 -17.68
N GLY A 18 -53.98 -60.98 -16.95
CA GLY A 18 -53.23 -59.78 -17.35
C GLY A 18 -53.95 -58.87 -18.35
N LYS A 19 -55.25 -59.09 -18.58
CA LYS A 19 -56.07 -58.25 -19.46
C LYS A 19 -56.65 -57.06 -18.70
N VAL A 20 -56.49 -55.83 -19.22
CA VAL A 20 -57.07 -54.63 -18.61
C VAL A 20 -58.58 -54.61 -18.82
N LEU A 21 -59.34 -54.70 -17.72
CA LEU A 21 -60.81 -54.69 -17.71
C LEU A 21 -61.38 -53.28 -17.72
N TYR A 22 -60.72 -52.34 -17.03
CA TYR A 22 -61.17 -50.95 -16.94
C TYR A 22 -59.99 -50.00 -16.71
N GLY A 23 -60.00 -48.84 -17.35
CA GLY A 23 -58.98 -47.80 -17.17
C GLY A 23 -59.63 -46.43 -16.99
N SER A 24 -59.40 -45.79 -15.85
CA SER A 24 -60.11 -44.56 -15.42
C SER A 24 -59.96 -43.38 -16.38
N ASN A 25 -58.94 -43.37 -17.26
CA ASN A 25 -58.66 -42.28 -18.19
C ASN A 25 -58.42 -42.76 -19.64
N GLY A 26 -58.87 -43.96 -20.02
CA GLY A 26 -58.72 -44.51 -21.39
C GLY A 26 -57.28 -44.74 -21.87
N ARG A 27 -56.28 -44.57 -21.00
CA ARG A 27 -54.86 -44.86 -21.30
C ARG A 27 -54.59 -46.35 -21.11
N ALA A 28 -53.99 -46.99 -22.13
CA ALA A 28 -53.55 -48.37 -22.04
C ALA A 28 -52.55 -48.53 -20.88
N ALA A 29 -52.79 -49.52 -20.01
CA ALA A 29 -51.88 -49.82 -18.91
C ALA A 29 -50.54 -50.30 -19.48
N ASP A 30 -49.44 -49.84 -18.88
CA ASP A 30 -48.08 -50.19 -19.27
C ASP A 30 -47.85 -51.70 -19.16
N SER A 31 -47.73 -52.39 -20.30
CA SER A 31 -47.72 -53.85 -20.39
C SER A 31 -46.63 -54.49 -19.54
N GLN A 32 -45.49 -53.81 -19.35
CA GLN A 32 -44.39 -54.32 -18.56
C GLN A 32 -44.71 -54.33 -17.05
N LYS A 33 -45.51 -53.35 -16.59
CA LYS A 33 -45.93 -53.22 -15.19
C LYS A 33 -47.13 -54.09 -14.86
N VAL A 34 -48.01 -54.30 -15.83
CA VAL A 34 -49.08 -55.31 -15.77
C VAL A 34 -48.47 -56.70 -15.55
N GLN A 35 -47.42 -57.04 -16.31
CA GLN A 35 -46.75 -58.33 -16.19
C GLN A 35 -46.01 -58.50 -14.85
N ALA A 36 -45.39 -57.44 -14.32
CA ALA A 36 -44.78 -57.46 -12.98
C ALA A 36 -45.82 -57.71 -11.87
N LEU A 37 -47.02 -57.15 -12.00
CA LEU A 37 -48.09 -57.32 -11.02
C LEU A 37 -48.70 -58.73 -11.05
N VAL A 38 -48.90 -59.30 -12.26
CA VAL A 38 -49.34 -60.70 -12.44
C VAL A 38 -48.29 -61.69 -11.94
N SER A 39 -47.00 -61.36 -12.04
CA SER A 39 -45.89 -62.18 -11.51
C SER A 39 -45.78 -62.20 -9.97
N GLY A 40 -46.69 -61.51 -9.26
CA GLY A 40 -46.80 -61.58 -7.80
C GLY A 40 -46.10 -60.46 -7.03
N HIS A 41 -45.60 -59.42 -7.71
CA HIS A 41 -44.99 -58.26 -7.06
C HIS A 41 -46.08 -57.24 -6.69
N GLU A 42 -46.53 -57.26 -5.44
CA GLU A 42 -47.45 -56.26 -4.88
C GLU A 42 -46.65 -55.10 -4.26
N GLY A 43 -47.10 -53.85 -4.46
CA GLY A 43 -46.43 -52.65 -3.94
C GLY A 43 -45.96 -51.66 -5.02
N ILE A 44 -44.87 -50.93 -4.74
CA ILE A 44 -44.30 -49.94 -5.66
C ILE A 44 -43.56 -50.67 -6.78
N LEU A 45 -44.09 -50.59 -8.00
CA LEU A 45 -43.56 -51.31 -9.16
C LEU A 45 -42.42 -50.55 -9.84
N SER A 46 -42.47 -49.21 -9.86
CA SER A 46 -41.40 -48.35 -10.38
C SER A 46 -41.69 -46.87 -10.09
N THR A 47 -40.62 -46.09 -9.88
CA THR A 47 -40.60 -44.62 -9.92
C THR A 47 -39.64 -44.24 -11.04
N THR A 48 -40.14 -43.98 -12.24
CA THR A 48 -39.30 -43.56 -13.38
C THR A 48 -40.07 -42.51 -14.18
N ASP A 49 -39.36 -41.47 -14.64
CA ASP A 49 -39.91 -40.31 -15.36
C ASP A 49 -41.07 -39.60 -14.63
N ASN A 50 -40.85 -39.24 -13.36
CA ASN A 50 -41.81 -38.48 -12.55
C ASN A 50 -43.19 -39.16 -12.42
N LYS A 51 -43.26 -40.47 -12.66
CA LYS A 51 -44.47 -41.31 -12.55
C LYS A 51 -44.25 -42.42 -11.54
N LEU A 52 -45.13 -42.49 -10.55
CA LEU A 52 -45.17 -43.55 -9.55
C LEU A 52 -46.22 -44.59 -9.95
N TYR A 53 -45.82 -45.86 -10.01
CA TYR A 53 -46.72 -46.98 -10.28
C TYR A 53 -46.86 -47.87 -9.05
N TYR A 54 -48.09 -48.10 -8.61
CA TYR A 54 -48.42 -48.91 -7.43
C TYR A 54 -49.45 -49.98 -7.79
N GLY A 55 -49.17 -51.23 -7.43
CA GLY A 55 -50.03 -52.37 -7.75
C GLY A 55 -50.56 -53.09 -6.51
N LEU A 56 -51.87 -53.37 -6.50
CA LEU A 56 -52.57 -54.11 -5.44
C LEU A 56 -53.29 -55.34 -6.05
N SER A 57 -53.29 -56.47 -5.35
CA SER A 57 -54.17 -57.59 -5.70
C SER A 57 -55.53 -57.48 -5.03
N LEU A 58 -56.59 -57.80 -5.76
CA LEU A 58 -57.96 -57.90 -5.26
C LEU A 58 -58.27 -59.36 -4.93
N ARG A 59 -58.77 -59.60 -3.72
CA ARG A 59 -59.19 -60.93 -3.25
C ARG A 59 -60.66 -60.88 -2.83
N SER A 60 -61.45 -61.84 -3.28
CA SER A 60 -62.86 -62.03 -2.90
C SER A 60 -63.03 -63.48 -2.45
N GLU A 61 -63.58 -63.69 -1.26
CA GLU A 61 -63.74 -65.01 -0.63
C GLU A 61 -62.47 -65.89 -0.61
N GLY A 62 -61.29 -65.27 -0.48
CA GLY A 62 -60.01 -65.97 -0.35
C GLY A 62 -59.31 -66.31 -1.67
N GLU A 63 -59.98 -66.19 -2.82
CA GLU A 63 -59.37 -66.34 -4.14
C GLU A 63 -59.00 -64.98 -4.76
N LYS A 64 -57.81 -64.93 -5.39
CA LYS A 64 -57.32 -63.75 -6.10
C LYS A 64 -58.15 -63.54 -7.37
N THR A 65 -58.92 -62.46 -7.42
CA THR A 65 -59.92 -62.17 -8.46
C THR A 65 -59.48 -61.07 -9.43
N GLY A 66 -58.34 -60.42 -9.19
CA GLY A 66 -57.75 -59.47 -10.13
C GLY A 66 -56.68 -58.57 -9.50
N TYR A 67 -56.26 -57.54 -10.24
CA TYR A 67 -55.25 -56.57 -9.82
C TYR A 67 -55.67 -55.13 -10.13
N VAL A 68 -55.26 -54.18 -9.30
CA VAL A 68 -55.44 -52.74 -9.53
C VAL A 68 -54.06 -52.09 -9.66
N LEU A 69 -53.84 -51.44 -10.79
CA LEU A 69 -52.65 -50.62 -11.04
C LEU A 69 -53.02 -49.15 -10.93
N LEU A 70 -52.42 -48.46 -9.96
CA LEU A 70 -52.49 -47.01 -9.81
C LEU A 70 -51.22 -46.40 -10.41
N SER A 71 -51.38 -45.35 -11.20
CA SER A 71 -50.26 -44.54 -11.68
C SER A 71 -50.52 -43.06 -11.42
N ALA A 72 -49.60 -42.39 -10.74
CA ALA A 72 -49.63 -40.96 -10.51
C ALA A 72 -48.49 -40.28 -11.27
N SER A 73 -48.76 -39.18 -11.96
CA SER A 73 -47.74 -38.39 -12.68
C SER A 73 -47.60 -37.02 -12.03
N GLU A 74 -46.40 -36.63 -11.61
CA GLU A 74 -46.16 -35.27 -11.12
C GLU A 74 -45.79 -34.35 -12.29
N LYS A 75 -46.62 -33.33 -12.53
CA LYS A 75 -46.37 -32.29 -13.53
C LYS A 75 -45.43 -31.21 -12.95
N SER A 76 -44.12 -31.50 -12.89
CA SER A 76 -43.14 -30.63 -12.21
C SER A 76 -42.45 -29.58 -13.09
N ASP A 77 -42.71 -29.56 -14.40
CA ASP A 77 -41.93 -28.72 -15.34
C ASP A 77 -42.18 -27.22 -15.20
N GLY A 78 -43.36 -26.80 -14.73
CA GLY A 78 -43.70 -25.38 -14.57
C GLY A 78 -43.00 -24.72 -13.37
N LEU A 79 -42.84 -25.44 -12.25
CA LEU A 79 -42.28 -24.90 -11.01
C LEU A 79 -40.76 -24.71 -11.06
N LYS A 80 -40.05 -25.48 -11.90
CA LYS A 80 -38.59 -25.39 -12.01
C LYS A 80 -38.14 -24.04 -12.60
N GLY A 81 -38.86 -23.50 -13.58
CA GLY A 81 -38.49 -22.25 -14.25
C GLY A 81 -38.57 -21.02 -13.35
N GLU A 82 -39.61 -20.95 -12.51
CA GLU A 82 -39.81 -19.82 -11.59
C GLU A 82 -38.75 -19.78 -10.48
N LEU A 83 -38.38 -20.95 -9.94
CA LEU A 83 -37.29 -21.09 -8.96
C LEU A 83 -35.93 -20.67 -9.53
N TRP A 84 -35.61 -21.08 -10.76
CA TRP A 84 -34.37 -20.67 -11.44
C TRP A 84 -34.34 -19.17 -11.77
N GLY A 85 -35.49 -18.58 -12.11
CA GLY A 85 -35.63 -17.14 -12.30
C GLY A 85 -35.35 -16.34 -11.03
N MET A 86 -35.93 -16.75 -9.89
CA MET A 86 -35.69 -16.13 -8.58
C MET A 86 -34.22 -16.25 -8.13
N LEU A 87 -33.61 -17.44 -8.31
CA LEU A 87 -32.19 -17.66 -8.00
C LEU A 87 -31.30 -16.73 -8.83
N THR A 88 -31.52 -16.65 -10.14
CA THR A 88 -30.72 -15.80 -11.03
C THR A 88 -30.90 -14.32 -10.69
N ALA A 89 -32.14 -13.89 -10.41
CA ALA A 89 -32.43 -12.51 -10.03
C ALA A 89 -31.74 -12.10 -8.72
N SER A 90 -31.80 -12.96 -7.69
CA SER A 90 -31.13 -12.70 -6.41
C SER A 90 -29.61 -12.66 -6.54
N LEU A 91 -29.03 -13.56 -7.34
CA LEU A 91 -27.59 -13.60 -7.59
C LEU A 91 -27.11 -12.36 -8.35
N CYS A 92 -27.83 -11.95 -9.41
CA CYS A 92 -27.53 -10.73 -10.16
C CYS A 92 -27.59 -9.49 -9.26
N THR A 93 -28.60 -9.40 -8.39
CA THR A 93 -28.74 -8.29 -7.45
C THR A 93 -27.56 -8.23 -6.47
N ALA A 94 -27.19 -9.37 -5.88
CA ALA A 94 -26.03 -9.45 -4.99
C ALA A 94 -24.73 -9.06 -5.70
N PHE A 95 -24.54 -9.51 -6.95
CA PHE A 95 -23.37 -9.18 -7.76
C PHE A 95 -23.26 -7.67 -8.02
N ILE A 96 -24.37 -7.01 -8.39
CA ILE A 96 -24.41 -5.55 -8.62
C ILE A 96 -24.02 -4.80 -7.34
N VAL A 97 -24.55 -5.22 -6.18
CA VAL A 97 -24.22 -4.61 -4.88
C VAL A 97 -22.72 -4.75 -4.59
N ILE A 98 -22.14 -5.94 -4.81
CA ILE A 98 -20.70 -6.17 -4.59
C ILE A 98 -19.86 -5.27 -5.50
N VAL A 99 -20.18 -5.19 -6.80
CA VAL A 99 -19.44 -4.33 -7.75
C VAL A 99 -19.56 -2.85 -7.38
N TYR A 100 -20.75 -2.41 -6.96
CA TYR A 100 -20.98 -1.05 -6.47
C TYR A 100 -20.12 -0.74 -5.23
N PHE A 101 -20.09 -1.63 -4.24
CA PHE A 101 -19.24 -1.47 -3.06
C PHE A 101 -17.75 -1.50 -3.42
N TYR A 102 -17.32 -2.42 -4.27
CA TYR A 102 -15.94 -2.57 -4.70
C TYR A 102 -15.42 -1.31 -5.41
N SER A 103 -16.19 -0.77 -6.36
CA SER A 103 -15.84 0.44 -7.09
C SER A 103 -15.80 1.67 -6.18
N SER A 104 -16.79 1.81 -5.28
CA SER A 104 -16.85 2.92 -4.32
C SER A 104 -15.69 2.90 -3.30
N MET A 105 -15.30 1.70 -2.84
CA MET A 105 -14.19 1.53 -1.89
C MET A 105 -12.82 1.77 -2.57
N THR A 106 -12.62 1.20 -3.76
CA THR A 106 -11.33 1.22 -4.48
C THR A 106 -10.86 2.63 -4.82
N SER A 107 -11.78 3.54 -5.16
CA SER A 107 -11.42 4.92 -5.52
C SER A 107 -10.82 5.73 -4.36
N ARG A 108 -11.14 5.37 -3.10
CA ARG A 108 -10.78 6.17 -1.92
C ARG A 108 -9.39 5.84 -1.38
N TYR A 109 -9.01 4.56 -1.36
CA TYR A 109 -7.74 4.12 -0.78
C TYR A 109 -6.56 4.28 -1.73
N LYS A 110 -6.76 4.01 -3.04
CA LYS A 110 -5.68 4.13 -4.04
C LYS A 110 -5.12 5.55 -4.12
N ARG A 111 -5.99 6.56 -4.11
CA ARG A 111 -5.59 7.98 -4.19
C ARG A 111 -4.72 8.46 -3.01
N SER A 112 -5.04 8.03 -1.79
CA SER A 112 -4.29 8.42 -0.60
C SER A 112 -2.88 7.81 -0.58
N ILE A 113 -2.76 6.52 -0.95
CA ILE A 113 -1.47 5.81 -1.04
C ILE A 113 -0.60 6.43 -2.13
N GLU A 114 -1.16 6.68 -3.31
CA GLU A 114 -0.44 7.27 -4.44
C GLU A 114 0.06 8.68 -4.11
N SER A 115 -0.79 9.51 -3.47
CA SER A 115 -0.40 10.84 -2.99
C SER A 115 0.74 10.79 -1.98
N ALA A 116 0.66 9.92 -0.97
CA ALA A 116 1.72 9.75 0.03
C ALA A 116 3.03 9.23 -0.59
N THR A 117 2.94 8.31 -1.56
CA THR A 117 4.10 7.76 -2.27
C THR A 117 4.80 8.84 -3.10
N ASN A 118 4.04 9.71 -3.76
CA ASN A 118 4.60 10.83 -4.52
C ASN A 118 5.36 11.80 -3.63
N VAL A 119 4.79 12.18 -2.48
CA VAL A 119 5.49 13.05 -1.51
C VAL A 119 6.74 12.38 -0.97
N ALA A 120 6.68 11.12 -0.54
CA ALA A 120 7.85 10.39 -0.07
C ALA A 120 8.96 10.32 -1.14
N THR A 121 8.58 10.15 -2.41
CA THR A 121 9.52 10.15 -3.54
C THR A 121 10.19 11.50 -3.70
N GLU A 122 9.46 12.61 -3.60
CA GLU A 122 10.04 13.95 -3.70
C GLU A 122 10.93 14.30 -2.49
N LEU A 123 10.52 13.91 -1.28
CA LEU A 123 11.33 14.04 -0.07
C LEU A 123 12.66 13.28 -0.20
N SER A 124 12.64 12.08 -0.80
CA SER A 124 13.87 11.31 -1.03
C SER A 124 14.85 11.98 -1.99
N LYS A 125 14.36 12.88 -2.85
CA LYS A 125 15.19 13.69 -3.75
C LYS A 125 15.64 15.02 -3.12
N GLY A 126 15.27 15.29 -1.86
CA GLY A 126 15.57 16.55 -1.17
C GLY A 126 14.62 17.70 -1.52
N ASN A 127 13.52 17.43 -2.23
CA ASN A 127 12.51 18.44 -2.52
C ASN A 127 11.48 18.51 -1.39
N TYR A 128 11.83 19.24 -0.34
CA TYR A 128 10.97 19.40 0.84
C TYR A 128 9.73 20.29 0.61
N ASP A 129 9.65 20.99 -0.52
CA ASP A 129 8.48 21.81 -0.91
C ASP A 129 7.41 21.01 -1.65
N ALA A 130 7.60 19.70 -1.80
CA ALA A 130 6.60 18.80 -2.34
C ALA A 130 5.39 18.70 -1.40
N ARG A 131 4.31 19.36 -1.80
CA ARG A 131 3.02 19.28 -1.12
C ARG A 131 2.16 18.20 -1.77
N THR A 132 1.32 17.54 -0.98
CA THR A 132 0.23 16.75 -1.54
C THR A 132 -0.71 17.68 -2.31
N TYR A 133 -0.59 17.77 -3.63
CA TYR A 133 -1.59 18.41 -4.48
C TYR A 133 -2.83 17.49 -4.53
N GLY A 134 -3.67 17.63 -3.51
CA GLY A 134 -4.87 16.82 -3.31
C GLY A 134 -5.78 17.55 -2.34
N GLY A 135 -6.49 18.57 -2.85
CA GLY A 135 -7.58 19.21 -2.12
C GLY A 135 -8.51 18.14 -1.54
N TYR A 136 -8.84 18.29 -0.26
CA TYR A 136 -9.57 17.32 0.56
C TYR A 136 -8.80 16.07 1.00
N ILE A 137 -7.72 16.28 1.78
CA ILE A 137 -7.32 15.27 2.78
C ILE A 137 -8.45 15.20 3.81
N ARG A 138 -9.32 14.20 3.66
CA ARG A 138 -10.42 13.96 4.59
C ARG A 138 -9.84 13.48 5.92
N ARG A 139 -10.47 13.85 7.05
CA ARG A 139 -10.06 13.57 8.45
C ARG A 139 -9.63 12.12 8.77
N SER A 140 -9.87 11.16 7.87
CA SER A 140 -9.48 9.75 7.97
C SER A 140 -8.11 9.41 7.35
N ASP A 141 -7.50 10.29 6.54
CA ASP A 141 -6.21 10.03 5.88
C ASP A 141 -5.02 10.39 6.77
N LYS A 142 -4.72 9.50 7.71
CA LYS A 142 -3.63 9.66 8.66
C LYS A 142 -2.24 9.66 8.00
N LEU A 143 -2.08 8.92 6.89
CA LEU A 143 -0.79 8.78 6.22
C LEU A 143 -0.43 10.04 5.43
N GLY A 144 -1.37 10.58 4.65
CA GLY A 144 -1.18 11.84 3.95
C GLY A 144 -0.85 12.99 4.90
N HIS A 145 -1.53 13.05 6.05
CA HIS A 145 -1.22 14.03 7.10
C HIS A 145 0.18 13.84 7.70
N ALA A 146 0.56 12.62 8.07
CA ALA A 146 1.89 12.34 8.62
C ALA A 146 3.00 12.69 7.63
N MET A 147 2.84 12.34 6.34
CA MET A 147 3.81 12.68 5.29
C MET A 147 3.94 14.20 5.10
N ASN A 148 2.82 14.92 5.11
CA ASN A 148 2.85 16.38 4.98
C ASN A 148 3.48 17.06 6.20
N SER A 149 3.22 16.56 7.42
CA SER A 149 3.88 17.06 8.64
C SER A 149 5.39 16.86 8.56
N LEU A 150 5.85 15.66 8.18
CA LEU A 150 7.28 15.39 8.00
C LEU A 150 7.93 16.31 6.96
N ALA A 151 7.25 16.56 5.83
CA ALA A 151 7.75 17.48 4.81
C ALA A 151 7.95 18.91 5.36
N ILE A 152 6.99 19.40 6.15
CA ILE A 152 7.07 20.71 6.80
C ILE A 152 8.22 20.75 7.80
N ASP A 153 8.35 19.75 8.67
CA ASP A 153 9.38 19.69 9.70
C ASP A 153 10.79 19.65 9.06
N LEU A 154 10.97 18.87 7.99
CA LEU A 154 12.24 18.81 7.25
C LEU A 154 12.58 20.13 6.55
N MET A 155 11.59 20.79 5.96
CA MET A 155 11.76 22.10 5.35
C MET A 155 12.19 23.14 6.40
N GLU A 156 11.52 23.18 7.55
CA GLU A 156 11.82 24.12 8.63
C GLU A 156 13.22 23.86 9.22
N MET A 157 13.57 22.60 9.45
CA MET A 157 14.90 22.20 9.92
C MET A 157 15.99 22.65 8.94
N THR A 158 15.83 22.36 7.64
CA THR A 158 16.80 22.72 6.61
C THR A 158 16.99 24.23 6.55
N ARG A 159 15.88 24.98 6.50
CA ARG A 159 15.93 26.45 6.47
C ARG A 159 16.57 27.04 7.73
N THR A 160 16.32 26.44 8.89
CA THR A 160 16.94 26.85 10.14
C THR A 160 18.45 26.62 10.12
N GLN A 161 18.89 25.46 9.61
CA GLN A 161 20.32 25.17 9.45
C GLN A 161 21.00 26.13 8.46
N GLU A 162 20.37 26.44 7.33
CA GLU A 162 20.86 27.43 6.36
C GLU A 162 21.00 28.81 7.01
N MET A 163 19.96 29.29 7.71
CA MET A 163 20.02 30.56 8.43
C MET A 163 21.11 30.58 9.52
N GLN A 164 21.30 29.47 10.25
CA GLN A 164 22.37 29.35 11.24
C GLN A 164 23.75 29.41 10.58
N ARG A 165 23.95 28.70 9.47
CA ARG A 165 25.19 28.72 8.69
C ARG A 165 25.49 30.12 8.16
N ASP A 166 24.50 30.79 7.57
CA ASP A 166 24.67 32.14 7.02
C ASP A 166 24.99 33.15 8.11
N ARG A 167 24.37 33.02 9.29
CA ARG A 167 24.70 33.84 10.47
C ARG A 167 26.14 33.62 10.92
N LEU A 168 26.59 32.37 11.04
CA LEU A 168 27.97 32.05 11.41
C LEU A 168 28.98 32.61 10.40
N LEU A 169 28.73 32.41 9.11
CA LEU A 169 29.57 32.98 8.05
C LEU A 169 29.60 34.50 8.10
N THR A 170 28.44 35.14 8.29
CA THR A 170 28.36 36.60 8.41
C THR A 170 29.16 37.11 9.60
N VAL A 171 29.09 36.42 10.75
CA VAL A 171 29.89 36.77 11.93
C VAL A 171 31.38 36.63 11.62
N ILE A 172 31.81 35.49 11.07
CA ILE A 172 33.22 35.25 10.71
C ILE A 172 33.75 36.32 9.73
N GLU A 173 32.97 36.66 8.71
CA GLU A 173 33.32 37.66 7.70
C GLU A 173 33.38 39.10 8.24
N ASN A 174 32.67 39.41 9.34
CA ASN A 174 32.57 40.77 9.87
C ASN A 174 33.22 40.96 11.25
N ILE A 175 33.74 39.92 11.90
CA ILE A 175 34.58 40.06 13.10
C ILE A 175 35.78 40.97 12.75
N GLY A 176 36.08 41.95 13.60
CA GLY A 176 37.14 42.94 13.34
C GLY A 176 38.55 42.34 13.28
N SER A 177 38.76 41.18 13.90
CA SER A 177 40.02 40.42 13.84
C SER A 177 40.14 39.65 12.52
N GLY A 178 41.36 39.60 11.98
CA GLY A 178 41.68 38.70 10.88
C GLY A 178 41.63 37.25 11.34
N LEU A 179 40.96 36.39 10.58
CA LEU A 179 40.85 34.95 10.84
C LEU A 179 41.36 34.17 9.63
N ILE A 180 42.21 33.19 9.89
CA ILE A 180 42.68 32.21 8.93
C ILE A 180 42.49 30.82 9.52
N MET A 181 42.00 29.89 8.72
CA MET A 181 41.91 28.48 9.07
C MET A 181 42.86 27.69 8.18
N ILE A 182 43.76 26.94 8.81
CA ILE A 182 44.69 26.02 8.17
C ILE A 182 44.17 24.61 8.48
N ASP A 183 44.28 23.67 7.54
CA ASP A 183 43.84 22.30 7.76
C ASP A 183 44.96 21.37 8.25
N GLY A 184 44.55 20.14 8.55
CA GLY A 184 45.39 18.98 8.86
C GLY A 184 46.71 18.85 8.09
N ARG A 185 46.72 19.29 6.84
CA ARG A 185 47.81 19.11 5.87
C ARG A 185 48.57 20.40 5.61
N GLY A 186 48.24 21.48 6.32
CA GLY A 186 48.85 22.79 6.16
C GLY A 186 48.20 23.68 5.09
N PHE A 187 47.04 23.31 4.52
CA PHE A 187 46.38 24.16 3.52
C PHE A 187 45.47 25.20 4.16
N ILE A 188 45.54 26.45 3.67
CA ILE A 188 44.63 27.51 4.08
C ILE A 188 43.26 27.29 3.43
N ASN A 189 42.23 27.04 4.24
CA ASN A 189 40.87 26.76 3.78
C ASN A 189 39.88 27.90 4.05
N LEU A 190 40.22 28.85 4.91
CA LEU A 190 39.40 30.04 5.17
C LEU A 190 40.30 31.24 5.43
N VAL A 191 39.91 32.38 4.85
CA VAL A 191 40.48 33.70 5.14
C VAL A 191 39.31 34.67 5.19
N ASN A 192 39.04 35.29 6.35
CA ASN A 192 37.92 36.21 6.48
C ASN A 192 38.20 37.57 5.82
N ARG A 193 37.14 38.33 5.53
CA ARG A 193 37.24 39.67 4.94
C ARG A 193 38.05 40.66 5.78
N SER A 194 38.07 40.55 7.11
CA SER A 194 38.87 41.45 7.95
C SER A 194 40.35 41.26 7.76
N TYR A 195 40.84 40.02 7.64
CA TYR A 195 42.23 39.73 7.30
C TYR A 195 42.59 40.34 5.93
N ALA A 196 41.77 40.08 4.91
CA ALA A 196 41.97 40.59 3.56
C ALA A 196 42.04 42.12 3.51
N LYS A 197 41.18 42.81 4.27
CA LYS A 197 41.20 44.28 4.39
C LYS A 197 42.43 44.80 5.12
N GLN A 198 42.81 44.17 6.22
CA GLN A 198 43.91 44.59 7.09
C GLN A 198 45.27 44.47 6.42
N PHE A 199 45.48 43.37 5.69
CA PHE A 199 46.73 43.08 4.98
C PHE A 199 46.70 43.47 3.49
N HIS A 200 45.55 43.92 2.97
CA HIS A 200 45.34 44.28 1.57
C HIS A 200 45.63 43.15 0.55
N ILE A 201 45.28 41.92 0.92
CA ILE A 201 45.53 40.71 0.12
C ILE A 201 44.22 40.21 -0.49
N ASN A 202 44.30 39.61 -1.69
CA ASN A 202 43.18 38.87 -2.26
C ASN A 202 43.09 37.48 -1.64
N PRO A 203 41.98 37.09 -0.96
CA PRO A 203 41.83 35.77 -0.36
C PRO A 203 42.12 34.61 -1.31
N ASN A 204 41.80 34.77 -2.60
CA ASN A 204 42.04 33.74 -3.62
C ASN A 204 43.52 33.40 -3.84
N HIS A 205 44.43 34.27 -3.43
CA HIS A 205 45.87 34.00 -3.51
C HIS A 205 46.35 33.11 -2.37
N MET A 206 45.62 33.02 -1.26
CA MET A 206 45.98 32.22 -0.09
C MET A 206 45.19 30.92 -0.01
N LEU A 207 43.91 30.95 -0.41
CA LEU A 207 43.04 29.77 -0.34
C LEU A 207 43.61 28.59 -1.14
N ARG A 208 43.57 27.40 -0.53
CA ARG A 208 44.08 26.12 -1.06
C ARG A 208 45.59 26.12 -1.36
N ARG A 209 46.37 26.98 -0.68
CA ARG A 209 47.83 26.91 -0.66
C ARG A 209 48.36 26.50 0.69
N LEU A 210 49.57 25.95 0.71
CA LEU A 210 50.30 25.66 1.94
C LEU A 210 50.60 26.97 2.68
N TYR A 211 50.50 26.96 4.00
CA TYR A 211 50.67 28.17 4.81
C TYR A 211 52.05 28.81 4.64
N HIS A 212 53.12 28.02 4.50
CA HIS A 212 54.49 28.52 4.33
C HIS A 212 54.73 29.17 2.96
N ASP A 213 53.98 28.78 1.93
CA ASP A 213 54.02 29.42 0.60
C ASP A 213 53.17 30.69 0.53
N ALA A 214 52.15 30.77 1.39
CA ALA A 214 51.16 31.82 1.33
C ALA A 214 51.55 33.01 2.23
N PHE A 215 52.07 32.77 3.43
CA PHE A 215 52.50 33.83 4.33
C PHE A 215 53.83 34.46 3.89
N GLU A 216 53.88 35.79 3.83
CA GLU A 216 55.11 36.52 3.49
C GLU A 216 56.06 36.72 4.70
N HIS A 217 55.55 36.51 5.91
CA HIS A 217 56.27 36.82 7.16
C HIS A 217 56.72 35.54 7.86
N GLU A 218 58.04 35.36 7.93
CA GLU A 218 58.69 34.21 8.60
C GLU A 218 58.20 34.01 10.05
N GLU A 219 57.98 35.11 10.79
CA GLU A 219 57.47 35.07 12.17
C GLU A 219 56.09 34.39 12.27
N VAL A 220 55.25 34.52 11.24
CA VAL A 220 53.92 33.88 11.18
C VAL A 220 54.06 32.40 10.83
N ILE A 221 54.94 32.06 9.88
CA ILE A 221 55.23 30.68 9.50
C ILE A 221 55.73 29.89 10.71
N GLN A 222 56.70 30.43 11.44
CA GLN A 222 57.25 29.81 12.66
C GLN A 222 56.19 29.65 13.76
N LEU A 223 55.29 30.63 13.92
CA LEU A 223 54.20 30.51 14.88
C LEU A 223 53.26 29.35 14.51
N VAL A 224 52.93 29.21 13.23
CA VAL A 224 52.11 28.09 12.75
C VAL A 224 52.84 26.77 12.98
N GLU A 225 54.11 26.64 12.60
CA GLU A 225 54.92 25.44 12.87
C GLU A 225 54.97 25.07 14.36
N ASP A 226 55.20 26.05 15.23
CA ASP A 226 55.21 25.85 16.69
C ASP A 226 53.87 25.27 17.19
N ILE A 227 52.73 25.73 16.64
CA ILE A 227 51.40 25.26 17.04
C ILE A 227 51.15 23.84 16.52
N PHE A 228 51.53 23.56 15.27
CA PHE A 228 51.44 22.23 14.69
C PHE A 228 52.28 21.21 15.46
N MET A 229 53.48 21.59 15.92
CA MET A 229 54.39 20.70 16.64
C MET A 229 54.01 20.51 18.12
N THR A 230 53.43 21.53 18.76
CA THR A 230 53.13 21.49 20.20
C THR A 230 51.68 21.17 20.52
N GLU A 231 50.76 21.31 19.56
CA GLU A 231 49.31 21.16 19.73
C GLU A 231 48.76 21.99 20.91
N THR A 232 49.41 23.12 21.21
CA THR A 232 48.99 24.05 22.27
C THR A 232 48.67 25.42 21.70
N LYS A 233 47.70 26.10 22.32
CA LYS A 233 47.41 27.50 22.01
C LYS A 233 48.67 28.36 22.21
N LYS A 234 48.99 29.22 21.25
CA LYS A 234 50.06 30.21 21.32
C LYS A 234 49.52 31.61 21.03
N CYS A 235 49.97 32.57 21.81
CA CYS A 235 49.69 34.00 21.63
C CYS A 235 51.05 34.69 21.47
N LYS A 236 51.29 35.39 20.35
CA LYS A 236 52.52 36.18 20.12
C LYS A 236 52.15 37.58 19.62
N LEU A 237 52.82 38.60 20.17
CA LEU A 237 52.78 39.96 19.64
C LEU A 237 53.83 40.08 18.52
N LEU A 238 53.38 40.09 17.27
CA LEU A 238 54.24 40.19 16.09
C LEU A 238 54.30 41.63 15.57
N ARG A 239 55.45 42.03 15.04
CA ARG A 239 55.63 43.36 14.45
C ARG A 239 55.76 43.23 12.94
N LEU A 240 54.62 43.26 12.26
CA LEU A 240 54.54 42.99 10.83
C LEU A 240 54.61 44.28 10.01
N PRO A 241 55.42 44.31 8.92
CA PRO A 241 55.39 45.39 7.96
C PRO A 241 54.15 45.25 7.08
N ILE A 242 53.27 46.26 7.09
CA ILE A 242 52.16 46.38 6.13
C ILE A 242 52.45 47.56 5.22
N LYS A 243 52.80 47.26 3.97
CA LYS A 243 53.26 48.25 2.97
C LYS A 243 54.48 49.04 3.49
N ILE A 244 54.26 50.28 3.95
CA ILE A 244 55.32 51.23 4.36
C ILE A 244 55.30 51.43 5.90
N GLU A 245 54.28 50.93 6.59
CA GLU A 245 54.13 51.08 8.05
C GLU A 245 54.45 49.77 8.77
N ARG A 246 55.01 49.87 9.99
CA ARG A 246 55.14 48.72 10.91
C ARG A 246 54.03 48.79 11.94
N ARG A 247 53.24 47.72 12.04
CA ARG A 247 52.13 47.62 12.99
C ARG A 247 52.34 46.41 13.90
N TYR A 248 51.87 46.53 15.14
CA TYR A 248 51.88 45.43 16.10
C TYR A 248 50.56 44.65 15.98
N PHE A 249 50.65 43.33 15.87
CA PHE A 249 49.52 42.41 15.82
C PHE A 249 49.68 41.39 16.93
N GLU A 250 48.65 41.26 17.76
CA GLU A 250 48.51 40.09 18.62
C GLU A 250 47.95 38.96 17.77
N VAL A 251 48.74 37.91 17.60
CA VAL A 251 48.37 36.73 16.80
C VAL A 251 48.13 35.57 17.74
N ASP A 252 46.89 35.11 17.75
CA ASP A 252 46.43 33.93 18.47
C ASP A 252 46.31 32.77 17.51
N GLY A 253 47.02 31.69 17.80
CA GLY A 253 46.85 30.42 17.10
C GLY A 253 46.36 29.35 18.05
N VAL A 254 45.28 28.69 17.65
CA VAL A 254 44.55 27.71 18.46
C VAL A 254 44.38 26.45 17.61
N PRO A 255 44.89 25.28 18.05
CA PRO A 255 44.65 24.03 17.35
C PRO A 255 43.19 23.58 17.51
N ILE A 256 42.60 23.06 16.44
CA ILE A 256 41.22 22.59 16.37
C ILE A 256 41.23 21.05 16.31
N MET A 257 40.76 20.44 17.40
CA MET A 257 40.54 19.00 17.50
C MET A 257 39.12 18.64 17.04
N GLY A 258 39.00 17.57 16.26
CA GLY A 258 37.71 16.98 15.90
C GLY A 258 37.07 16.21 17.07
N PRO A 259 35.83 15.72 16.90
CA PRO A 259 35.11 14.96 17.93
C PRO A 259 35.81 13.65 18.37
N ASP A 260 36.60 13.05 17.48
CA ASP A 260 37.32 11.78 17.69
C ASP A 260 38.81 12.00 18.01
N ASP A 261 39.20 13.18 18.51
CA ASP A 261 40.60 13.58 18.74
C ASP A 261 41.45 13.60 17.45
N GLU A 262 40.81 13.55 16.27
CA GLU A 262 41.46 13.77 14.99
C GLU A 262 41.79 15.25 14.81
N TRP A 263 43.06 15.55 14.55
CA TRP A 263 43.52 16.90 14.24
C TRP A 263 42.84 17.42 12.96
N LYS A 264 42.08 18.53 13.05
CA LYS A 264 41.37 19.12 11.90
C LYS A 264 42.09 20.34 11.32
N GLY A 265 42.95 21.00 12.09
CA GLY A 265 43.66 22.20 11.67
C GLY A 265 44.12 23.10 12.80
#